data_AF-A0A841F3G0-F1
#
_entry.id   AF-A0A841F3G0-F1
#
_cell.length_a   1.000
_cell.length_b   1.000
_cell.length_c   1.000
_cell.angle_alpha   90.00
_cell.angle_beta   90.00
_cell.angle_gamma   90.00
#
_symmetry.space_group_name_H-M   'P 1'
#
loop_
_entity.id
_entity.type
_entity.pdbx_description
1 polymer ?
#
loop_
_entity_poly.entity_id
_entity_poly.type
_entity_poly.pdbx_seq_one_letter_code
_entity_poly.pdbx_strand_id
1 'polypeptide(L)'
;MKKWNRGVKHVSCMLALTLSLSMIWPGTTGAESAQVTQIQANTFVGDPGEMVESFDITVADVEKYKNLKASDFDITGNYDGYPLNAAGEIVQDNYEDDGITLSIKDDTIHMAVKPFKYPGGLKSEFAVTSKTYPELSFDQKSVNQVKTRTVDEFEKAQFTASNGVTLSYNLKRSPSKEAKPLMVWLHGGGEVGTDGRNHLTANRGTVVWTESGYDTSVLAVQYPENYKFKIYNNAEQLPIMQAYFEAQVELIQKLVAEGEVDPDRIYLSGVSSGGGGAFRFLMQYPDLFAGAIIVAAKDTVADYTGSVDAFKKELKGIVDVPMWIMHAQNDPTTDSRTSSLAYQALTEMGAKQVHLTLYDDAYMDSQRFYGGLKHWSWVPAFNNKEVIASLFKFHKGTNEEQGTGSSEHGVQPSEAVTRAQIAVILADALQLSEGTEDYPYVDRAPVWAAQAVAKVTKAGLMKGIGNQQFAPEREVTRAQMAVIVDHILANQDWKPAADSVERVFGDVNSKHWAYEAIQNSARAGVMTGVSKGKFDMKQTVTGAQLEQIMQRLEQVGTK
;
A
#
# COMPACT_ATOMS: atom_id res chain seq x y z
N MET A 1 37.74 -13.88 -18.36
CA MET A 1 38.78 -14.87 -18.01
C MET A 1 38.10 -16.16 -17.60
N LYS A 2 38.61 -17.29 -18.12
CA LYS A 2 38.10 -18.66 -17.92
C LYS A 2 38.10 -19.07 -16.45
N LYS A 3 37.02 -19.73 -16.02
CA LYS A 3 36.97 -21.06 -15.38
C LYS A 3 35.65 -21.19 -14.60
N TRP A 4 34.80 -22.14 -14.99
CA TRP A 4 34.27 -23.21 -14.12
C TRP A 4 33.38 -24.11 -14.99
N ASN A 5 33.98 -25.21 -15.42
CA ASN A 5 33.27 -26.37 -15.94
C ASN A 5 34.06 -27.60 -15.49
N ARG A 6 33.45 -28.45 -14.66
CA ARG A 6 33.64 -29.91 -14.53
C ARG A 6 33.03 -30.40 -13.22
N GLY A 7 32.15 -31.40 -13.32
CA GLY A 7 31.79 -32.20 -12.15
C GLY A 7 30.55 -33.09 -12.22
N VAL A 8 30.09 -33.55 -13.39
CA VAL A 8 29.04 -34.58 -13.47
C VAL A 8 29.60 -35.91 -12.96
N LYS A 9 28.98 -36.50 -11.94
CA LYS A 9 29.13 -37.92 -11.59
C LYS A 9 27.78 -38.61 -11.76
N HIS A 10 27.73 -39.53 -12.71
CA HIS A 10 26.69 -40.54 -12.85
C HIS A 10 26.69 -41.46 -11.63
N VAL A 11 25.52 -41.62 -11.01
CA VAL A 11 25.22 -42.77 -10.15
C VAL A 11 24.15 -43.58 -10.86
N SER A 12 24.57 -44.70 -11.43
CA SER A 12 23.67 -45.79 -11.83
C SER A 12 23.05 -46.37 -10.57
N CYS A 13 21.73 -46.30 -10.42
CA CYS A 13 21.01 -47.15 -9.49
C CYS A 13 20.36 -48.30 -10.27
N MET A 14 20.73 -49.52 -9.85
CA MET A 14 20.28 -50.79 -10.37
C MET A 14 18.76 -50.94 -10.24
N LEU A 15 18.14 -51.48 -11.31
CA LEU A 15 16.84 -52.14 -11.23
C LEU A 15 16.94 -53.31 -10.23
N ALA A 16 16.13 -53.26 -9.18
CA ALA A 16 15.72 -54.44 -8.43
C ALA A 16 14.21 -54.62 -8.62
N LEU A 17 13.84 -55.50 -9.56
CA LEU A 17 12.49 -56.05 -9.64
C LEU A 17 12.25 -56.86 -8.36
N THR A 18 11.30 -56.43 -7.54
CA THR A 18 10.63 -57.32 -6.58
C THR A 18 9.17 -57.46 -7.00
N LEU A 19 8.88 -58.58 -7.65
CA LEU A 19 7.53 -59.10 -7.86
C LEU A 19 6.95 -59.43 -6.49
N SER A 20 5.95 -58.66 -6.04
CA SER A 20 5.02 -59.12 -5.01
C SER A 20 3.65 -59.24 -5.66
N LEU A 21 3.09 -60.45 -5.55
CA LEU A 21 1.82 -60.84 -6.14
C LEU A 21 0.67 -60.01 -5.56
N SER A 22 -0.13 -59.47 -6.47
CA SER A 22 -1.47 -58.95 -6.28
C SER A 22 -2.41 -59.97 -5.62
N MET A 23 -2.95 -59.63 -4.44
CA MET A 23 -4.29 -60.05 -4.03
C MET A 23 -5.24 -58.89 -4.28
N ILE A 24 -6.05 -59.03 -5.32
CA ILE A 24 -7.14 -58.13 -5.67
C ILE A 24 -8.32 -58.49 -4.76
N TRP A 25 -8.68 -57.60 -3.84
CA TRP A 25 -10.02 -57.57 -3.26
C TRP A 25 -10.86 -56.57 -4.08
N PRO A 26 -12.09 -56.88 -4.52
CA PRO A 26 -12.88 -55.96 -5.33
C PRO A 26 -13.46 -54.89 -4.39
N GLY A 27 -12.76 -53.77 -4.26
CA GLY A 27 -13.30 -52.54 -3.70
C GLY A 27 -14.02 -51.78 -4.81
N THR A 28 -15.33 -51.99 -4.89
CA THR A 28 -16.36 -51.10 -5.46
C THR A 28 -15.85 -49.93 -6.31
N THR A 29 -15.78 -50.13 -7.62
CA THR A 29 -15.96 -49.04 -8.58
C THR A 29 -17.43 -48.64 -8.59
N GLY A 30 -17.74 -47.44 -8.08
CA GLY A 30 -19.10 -46.90 -8.08
C GLY A 30 -19.21 -45.62 -7.25
N ALA A 31 -19.31 -44.48 -7.94
CA ALA A 31 -19.48 -43.09 -7.48
C ALA A 31 -18.17 -42.29 -7.31
N GLU A 32 -17.63 -41.79 -8.43
CA GLU A 32 -16.83 -40.56 -8.42
C GLU A 32 -17.66 -39.42 -7.80
N SER A 33 -17.37 -39.08 -6.54
CA SER A 33 -17.05 -37.73 -6.04
C SER A 33 -17.77 -36.48 -6.62
N ALA A 34 -19.04 -36.56 -7.03
CA ALA A 34 -19.80 -35.41 -7.53
C ALA A 34 -20.29 -34.43 -6.43
N GLN A 35 -19.62 -34.39 -5.28
CA GLN A 35 -20.06 -33.59 -4.13
C GLN A 35 -19.49 -32.17 -4.13
N VAL A 36 -18.24 -31.96 -4.55
CA VAL A 36 -17.65 -30.62 -4.75
C VAL A 36 -17.68 -30.31 -6.24
N THR A 37 -18.31 -29.20 -6.60
CA THR A 37 -18.50 -28.79 -8.00
C THR A 37 -17.55 -27.66 -8.40
N GLN A 38 -17.12 -26.84 -7.44
CA GLN A 38 -16.19 -25.74 -7.66
C GLN A 38 -15.35 -25.48 -6.41
N ILE A 39 -14.09 -25.10 -6.62
CA ILE A 39 -13.22 -24.55 -5.58
C ILE A 39 -12.61 -23.27 -6.13
N GLN A 40 -13.03 -22.14 -5.56
CA GLN A 40 -12.49 -20.82 -5.86
C GLN A 40 -11.52 -20.40 -4.76
N ALA A 41 -10.29 -20.04 -5.12
CA ALA A 41 -9.40 -19.31 -4.23
C ALA A 41 -9.68 -17.81 -4.34
N ASN A 42 -9.93 -17.15 -3.20
CA ASN A 42 -10.00 -15.70 -3.10
C ASN A 42 -8.65 -15.18 -2.61
N THR A 43 -7.99 -14.42 -3.46
CA THR A 43 -6.62 -13.96 -3.28
C THR A 43 -6.52 -12.44 -3.27
N PHE A 44 -5.41 -11.95 -2.75
CA PHE A 44 -5.01 -10.55 -2.81
C PHE A 44 -3.50 -10.46 -3.03
N VAL A 45 -3.01 -9.29 -3.42
CA VAL A 45 -1.57 -9.08 -3.59
C VAL A 45 -1.00 -8.52 -2.29
N GLY A 46 -0.36 -9.39 -1.53
CA GLY A 46 0.43 -9.01 -0.36
C GLY A 46 1.83 -8.57 -0.73
N ASP A 47 2.62 -8.24 0.28
CA ASP A 47 4.02 -7.89 0.16
C ASP A 47 4.89 -8.95 -0.59
N PRO A 48 4.73 -10.27 -0.36
CA PRO A 48 5.47 -11.29 -1.12
C PRO A 48 4.77 -11.69 -2.43
N GLY A 49 3.81 -10.87 -2.89
CA GLY A 49 2.97 -11.13 -4.07
C GLY A 49 1.63 -11.77 -3.72
N GLU A 50 1.07 -12.53 -4.65
CA GLU A 50 -0.27 -13.11 -4.48
C GLU A 50 -0.37 -14.06 -3.27
N MET A 51 -1.39 -13.86 -2.44
CA MET A 51 -1.72 -14.59 -1.22
C MET A 51 -3.19 -14.97 -1.23
N VAL A 52 -3.54 -16.15 -0.71
CA VAL A 52 -4.93 -16.59 -0.53
C VAL A 52 -5.40 -16.22 0.87
N GLU A 53 -6.63 -15.73 0.99
CA GLU A 53 -7.28 -15.37 2.26
C GLU A 53 -8.57 -16.15 2.53
N SER A 54 -9.16 -16.76 1.50
CA SER A 54 -10.26 -17.68 1.66
C SER A 54 -10.45 -18.60 0.46
N PHE A 55 -11.25 -19.65 0.67
CA PHE A 55 -11.75 -20.53 -0.36
C PHE A 55 -13.28 -20.57 -0.34
N ASP A 56 -13.90 -20.50 -1.51
CA ASP A 56 -15.31 -20.81 -1.68
C ASP A 56 -15.44 -22.21 -2.29
N ILE A 57 -16.05 -23.12 -1.55
CA ILE A 57 -16.22 -24.53 -1.93
C ILE A 57 -17.70 -24.75 -2.23
N THR A 58 -18.05 -24.87 -3.51
CA THR A 58 -19.44 -25.09 -3.93
C THR A 58 -19.74 -26.59 -3.94
N VAL A 59 -20.80 -26.99 -3.24
CA VAL A 59 -21.16 -28.40 -3.03
C VAL A 59 -22.57 -28.72 -3.55
N ALA A 60 -22.78 -29.97 -3.96
CA ALA A 60 -24.07 -30.41 -4.50
C ALA A 60 -25.18 -30.54 -3.43
N ASP A 61 -24.81 -30.78 -2.17
CA ASP A 61 -25.75 -30.95 -1.05
C ASP A 61 -25.15 -30.38 0.25
N VAL A 62 -25.46 -29.12 0.54
CA VAL A 62 -24.89 -28.38 1.67
C VAL A 62 -25.42 -28.86 3.03
N GLU A 63 -26.59 -29.50 3.07
CA GLU A 63 -27.24 -29.97 4.31
C GLU A 63 -26.42 -31.06 5.01
N LYS A 64 -25.58 -31.79 4.25
CA LYS A 64 -24.61 -32.75 4.79
C LYS A 64 -23.57 -32.09 5.68
N TYR A 65 -23.30 -30.81 5.46
CA TYR A 65 -22.24 -30.04 6.11
C TYR A 65 -22.77 -29.03 7.14
N LYS A 66 -24.04 -29.13 7.54
CA LYS A 66 -24.64 -28.22 8.55
C LYS A 66 -23.96 -28.21 9.92
N ASN A 67 -23.20 -29.27 10.24
CA ASN A 67 -22.46 -29.42 11.49
C ASN A 67 -20.94 -29.24 11.31
N LEU A 68 -20.51 -28.71 10.16
CA LEU A 68 -19.10 -28.49 9.83
C LEU A 68 -18.47 -27.51 10.82
N LYS A 69 -17.24 -27.79 11.23
CA LYS A 69 -16.48 -26.96 12.18
C LYS A 69 -15.10 -26.66 11.61
N ALA A 70 -14.53 -25.53 12.00
CA ALA A 70 -13.16 -25.18 11.63
C ALA A 70 -12.15 -26.29 12.00
N SER A 71 -12.34 -26.93 13.16
CA SER A 71 -11.52 -28.05 13.64
C SER A 71 -11.62 -29.33 12.81
N ASP A 72 -12.55 -29.39 11.84
CA ASP A 72 -12.61 -30.50 10.88
C ASP A 72 -11.53 -30.38 9.79
N PHE A 73 -10.84 -29.24 9.70
CA PHE A 73 -9.84 -28.95 8.69
C PHE A 73 -8.46 -28.67 9.29
N ASP A 74 -7.44 -28.94 8.49
CA ASP A 74 -6.03 -28.61 8.73
C ASP A 74 -5.40 -28.21 7.41
N ILE A 75 -4.56 -27.17 7.41
CA ILE A 75 -3.85 -26.68 6.23
C ILE A 75 -2.35 -26.95 6.42
N THR A 76 -1.76 -27.58 5.41
CA THR A 76 -0.32 -27.83 5.36
C THR A 76 0.30 -27.13 4.16
N GLY A 77 1.60 -26.84 4.22
CA GLY A 77 2.30 -26.12 3.16
C GLY A 77 1.90 -24.63 3.08
N ASN A 78 1.16 -24.12 4.06
CA ASN A 78 0.83 -22.72 4.23
C ASN A 78 1.97 -21.97 4.92
N TYR A 79 2.38 -20.86 4.32
CA TYR A 79 3.43 -20.00 4.84
C TYR A 79 3.24 -18.58 4.30
N ASP A 80 3.73 -17.57 5.00
CA ASP A 80 3.36 -16.15 4.77
C ASP A 80 4.03 -15.53 3.54
N GLY A 81 4.87 -16.29 2.83
CA GLY A 81 5.65 -15.82 1.69
C GLY A 81 7.08 -15.37 2.03
N TYR A 82 7.49 -15.37 3.30
CA TYR A 82 8.83 -14.95 3.75
C TYR A 82 9.61 -16.07 4.43
N PRO A 83 10.14 -17.02 3.65
CA PRO A 83 10.67 -18.23 4.26
C PRO A 83 12.14 -18.11 4.71
N LEU A 84 12.90 -17.06 4.39
CA LEU A 84 14.35 -17.11 4.57
C LEU A 84 14.80 -16.67 5.98
N ASN A 85 15.73 -17.42 6.59
CA ASN A 85 16.52 -16.95 7.73
C ASN A 85 17.77 -16.16 7.25
N ALA A 86 18.60 -15.70 8.18
CA ALA A 86 19.85 -15.02 7.87
C ALA A 86 20.85 -15.86 7.03
N ALA A 87 20.73 -17.18 7.04
CA ALA A 87 21.52 -18.10 6.22
C ALA A 87 20.93 -18.34 4.81
N GLY A 88 19.78 -17.75 4.49
CA GLY A 88 19.08 -17.95 3.23
C GLY A 88 18.35 -19.29 3.14
N GLU A 89 18.05 -19.92 4.28
CA GLU A 89 17.34 -21.20 4.36
C GLU A 89 15.86 -20.97 4.56
N ILE A 90 15.02 -21.80 3.94
CA ILE A 90 13.56 -21.79 4.13
C ILE A 90 13.24 -22.36 5.54
N VAL A 91 12.94 -21.49 6.51
CA VAL A 91 12.75 -21.83 7.94
C VAL A 91 11.31 -21.79 8.46
N GLN A 92 10.31 -21.54 7.62
CA GLN A 92 8.93 -21.44 8.12
C GLN A 92 8.21 -22.79 8.12
N ASP A 93 7.80 -23.25 9.30
CA ASP A 93 6.88 -24.39 9.44
C ASP A 93 5.44 -23.99 9.12
N ASN A 94 4.55 -24.98 8.96
CA ASN A 94 3.12 -24.73 8.81
C ASN A 94 2.62 -23.86 9.96
N TYR A 95 1.54 -23.11 9.72
CA TYR A 95 0.93 -22.37 10.80
C TYR A 95 0.42 -23.32 11.89
N GLU A 96 0.68 -22.99 13.16
CA GLU A 96 0.08 -23.73 14.28
C GLU A 96 -1.44 -23.50 14.36
N ASP A 97 -1.87 -22.28 13.96
CA ASP A 97 -3.26 -21.90 13.81
C ASP A 97 -3.48 -21.35 12.39
N ASP A 98 -4.23 -22.11 11.61
CA ASP A 98 -4.62 -21.80 10.24
C ASP A 98 -5.65 -20.68 10.14
N GLY A 99 -6.19 -20.20 11.27
CA GLY A 99 -7.19 -19.13 11.30
C GLY A 99 -8.49 -19.49 10.60
N ILE A 100 -8.82 -20.77 10.50
CA ILE A 100 -9.98 -21.25 9.75
C ILE A 100 -11.26 -20.74 10.40
N THR A 101 -12.06 -20.04 9.63
CA THR A 101 -13.45 -19.73 9.97
C THR A 101 -14.35 -20.14 8.82
N LEU A 102 -15.53 -20.66 9.17
CA LEU A 102 -16.46 -21.23 8.20
C LEU A 102 -17.78 -20.48 8.26
N SER A 103 -18.33 -20.20 7.10
CA SER A 103 -19.72 -19.81 6.95
C SER A 103 -20.32 -20.52 5.75
N ILE A 104 -21.61 -20.82 5.83
CA ILE A 104 -22.33 -21.48 4.76
C ILE A 104 -23.38 -20.51 4.25
N LYS A 105 -23.39 -20.31 2.94
CA LYS A 105 -24.40 -19.51 2.25
C LYS A 105 -24.78 -20.21 0.96
N ASP A 106 -26.08 -20.41 0.77
CA ASP A 106 -26.64 -21.13 -0.38
C ASP A 106 -26.00 -22.53 -0.50
N ASP A 107 -25.38 -22.85 -1.63
CA ASP A 107 -24.69 -24.11 -1.90
C ASP A 107 -23.17 -24.05 -1.65
N THR A 108 -22.71 -22.97 -1.00
CA THR A 108 -21.28 -22.66 -0.90
C THR A 108 -20.82 -22.59 0.55
N ILE A 109 -19.73 -23.31 0.83
CA ILE A 109 -18.98 -23.24 2.08
C ILE A 109 -17.87 -22.21 1.87
N HIS A 110 -17.97 -21.08 2.56
CA HIS A 110 -16.92 -20.07 2.61
C HIS A 110 -15.97 -20.39 3.77
N MET A 111 -14.71 -20.64 3.43
CA MET A 111 -13.61 -20.93 4.35
C MET A 111 -12.62 -19.78 4.33
N ALA A 112 -12.70 -18.87 5.30
CA ALA A 112 -11.65 -17.88 5.53
C ALA A 112 -10.48 -18.54 6.27
N VAL A 113 -9.27 -18.15 5.90
CA VAL A 113 -8.02 -18.72 6.40
C VAL A 113 -7.04 -17.60 6.75
N LYS A 114 -6.09 -17.88 7.63
CA LYS A 114 -4.93 -17.01 7.84
C LYS A 114 -4.17 -16.90 6.52
N PRO A 115 -3.90 -15.69 5.98
CA PRO A 115 -3.32 -15.55 4.66
C PRO A 115 -1.98 -16.27 4.48
N PHE A 116 -1.80 -16.89 3.32
CA PHE A 116 -0.55 -17.55 2.94
C PHE A 116 -0.28 -17.42 1.44
N LYS A 117 0.97 -17.65 1.03
CA LYS A 117 1.41 -17.49 -0.37
C LYS A 117 0.60 -18.39 -1.31
N TYR A 118 0.10 -17.82 -2.41
CA TYR A 118 -0.61 -18.52 -3.47
C TYR A 118 0.12 -18.37 -4.82
N PRO A 119 0.16 -19.40 -5.69
CA PRO A 119 -0.44 -20.73 -5.54
C PRO A 119 0.28 -21.66 -4.54
N GLY A 120 1.33 -21.17 -3.87
CA GLY A 120 2.20 -21.88 -2.95
C GLY A 120 3.64 -21.44 -3.24
N GLY A 121 4.65 -22.15 -2.74
CA GLY A 121 5.99 -21.97 -3.32
C GLY A 121 6.99 -23.02 -2.92
N LEU A 122 8.27 -22.66 -2.88
CA LEU A 122 9.39 -23.61 -3.05
C LEU A 122 9.47 -24.73 -1.99
N LYS A 123 8.82 -24.58 -0.82
CA LYS A 123 8.85 -25.59 0.25
C LYS A 123 7.87 -26.74 0.01
N SER A 124 6.63 -26.43 -0.36
CA SER A 124 5.57 -27.42 -0.58
C SER A 124 4.39 -26.79 -1.33
N GLU A 125 3.68 -27.61 -2.11
CA GLU A 125 2.29 -27.31 -2.49
C GLU A 125 1.42 -27.34 -1.21
N PHE A 126 0.45 -26.44 -1.09
CA PHE A 126 -0.46 -26.46 0.05
C PHE A 126 -1.49 -27.58 -0.10
N ALA A 127 -2.01 -28.07 1.03
CA ALA A 127 -3.14 -28.98 1.06
C ALA A 127 -4.07 -28.61 2.21
N VAL A 128 -5.36 -28.53 1.92
CA VAL A 128 -6.44 -28.44 2.89
C VAL A 128 -6.99 -29.86 3.09
N THR A 129 -6.94 -30.36 4.31
CA THR A 129 -7.37 -31.73 4.62
C THR A 129 -8.50 -31.72 5.63
N SER A 130 -9.53 -32.54 5.40
CA SER A 130 -10.56 -32.83 6.39
C SER A 130 -10.63 -34.32 6.70
N LYS A 131 -10.46 -34.67 7.98
CA LYS A 131 -10.63 -36.05 8.45
C LYS A 131 -12.09 -36.43 8.59
N THR A 132 -12.95 -35.47 8.92
CA THR A 132 -14.39 -35.67 9.13
C THR A 132 -15.14 -35.77 7.81
N TYR A 133 -14.77 -34.95 6.81
CA TYR A 133 -15.37 -34.92 5.48
C TYR A 133 -14.29 -35.04 4.39
N PRO A 134 -13.74 -36.25 4.14
CA PRO A 134 -12.61 -36.43 3.24
C PRO A 134 -12.80 -35.86 1.83
N GLU A 135 -14.03 -35.84 1.33
CA GLU A 135 -14.40 -35.27 0.04
C GLU A 135 -14.26 -33.74 -0.05
N LEU A 136 -14.16 -33.04 1.08
CA LEU A 136 -13.87 -31.60 1.15
C LEU A 136 -12.37 -31.30 1.25
N SER A 137 -11.50 -32.32 1.19
CA SER A 137 -10.06 -32.12 1.13
C SER A 137 -9.63 -31.73 -0.28
N PHE A 138 -8.73 -30.77 -0.41
CA PHE A 138 -8.27 -30.29 -1.71
C PHE A 138 -6.86 -29.70 -1.65
N ASP A 139 -6.25 -29.53 -2.83
CA ASP A 139 -4.94 -28.94 -3.01
C ASP A 139 -4.98 -27.85 -4.10
N GLN A 140 -3.81 -27.28 -4.42
CA GLN A 140 -3.68 -26.29 -5.48
C GLN A 140 -4.25 -26.75 -6.84
N LYS A 141 -4.13 -28.04 -7.19
CA LYS A 141 -4.59 -28.58 -8.49
C LYS A 141 -6.11 -28.69 -8.55
N SER A 142 -6.75 -28.78 -7.40
CA SER A 142 -8.19 -28.85 -7.24
C SER A 142 -8.86 -27.48 -7.37
N VAL A 143 -8.13 -26.38 -7.14
CA VAL A 143 -8.62 -25.01 -7.34
C VAL A 143 -8.80 -24.75 -8.83
N ASN A 144 -10.04 -24.48 -9.24
CA ASN A 144 -10.39 -24.29 -10.65
C ASN A 144 -10.82 -22.85 -10.98
N GLN A 145 -10.94 -21.99 -9.96
CA GLN A 145 -11.14 -20.56 -10.12
C GLN A 145 -10.24 -19.80 -9.14
N VAL A 146 -9.65 -18.70 -9.59
CA VAL A 146 -8.91 -17.77 -8.74
C VAL A 146 -9.52 -16.40 -8.95
N LYS A 147 -9.90 -15.74 -7.87
CA LYS A 147 -10.31 -14.34 -7.87
C LYS A 147 -9.33 -13.54 -7.05
N THR A 148 -8.73 -12.53 -7.66
CA THR A 148 -7.75 -11.67 -7.00
C THR A 148 -8.33 -10.27 -6.86
N ARG A 149 -8.69 -9.89 -5.64
CA ARG A 149 -9.22 -8.54 -5.39
C ARG A 149 -8.23 -7.49 -5.90
N THR A 150 -8.77 -6.36 -6.39
CA THR A 150 -8.03 -5.29 -7.07
C THR A 150 -7.46 -5.69 -8.45
N VAL A 151 -6.78 -6.83 -8.57
CA VAL A 151 -6.16 -7.29 -9.84
C VAL A 151 -7.20 -7.59 -10.90
N ASP A 152 -8.30 -8.24 -10.52
CA ASP A 152 -9.39 -8.59 -11.45
C ASP A 152 -10.19 -7.36 -11.94
N GLU A 153 -9.97 -6.18 -11.35
CA GLU A 153 -10.55 -4.91 -11.82
C GLU A 153 -9.74 -4.28 -12.97
N PHE A 154 -8.54 -4.79 -13.26
CA PHE A 154 -7.74 -4.28 -14.36
C PHE A 154 -8.22 -4.83 -15.70
N GLU A 155 -8.47 -3.93 -16.64
CA GLU A 155 -8.80 -4.29 -18.01
C GLU A 155 -7.52 -4.54 -18.81
N LYS A 156 -7.35 -5.76 -19.30
CA LYS A 156 -6.26 -6.12 -20.21
C LYS A 156 -6.56 -5.61 -21.63
N ALA A 157 -5.60 -4.90 -22.21
CA ALA A 157 -5.72 -4.32 -23.54
C ALA A 157 -4.36 -4.26 -24.27
N GLN A 158 -4.41 -3.90 -25.55
CA GLN A 158 -3.23 -3.63 -26.37
C GLN A 158 -3.34 -2.27 -27.03
N PHE A 159 -2.19 -1.62 -27.24
CA PHE A 159 -2.10 -0.35 -27.94
C PHE A 159 -0.89 -0.37 -28.88
N THR A 160 -1.13 -0.13 -30.17
CA THR A 160 -0.06 0.01 -31.17
C THR A 160 0.18 1.49 -31.43
N ALA A 161 1.38 1.95 -31.10
CA ALA A 161 1.80 3.33 -31.28
C ALA A 161 2.22 3.63 -32.73
N SER A 162 2.38 4.91 -33.05
CA SER A 162 2.77 5.38 -34.37
C SER A 162 4.16 4.88 -34.80
N ASN A 163 5.04 4.58 -33.85
CA ASN A 163 6.35 3.97 -34.09
C ASN A 163 6.31 2.44 -34.33
N GLY A 164 5.12 1.84 -34.34
CA GLY A 164 4.88 0.41 -34.59
C GLY A 164 5.04 -0.50 -33.37
N VAL A 165 5.47 0.02 -32.22
CA VAL A 165 5.53 -0.76 -30.97
C VAL A 165 4.12 -1.05 -30.48
N THR A 166 3.86 -2.30 -30.12
CA THR A 166 2.60 -2.71 -29.49
C THR A 166 2.81 -2.97 -28.01
N LEU A 167 2.13 -2.19 -27.17
CA LEU A 167 2.08 -2.38 -25.73
C LEU A 167 1.01 -3.41 -25.39
N SER A 168 1.36 -4.38 -24.54
CA SER A 168 0.38 -5.14 -23.76
C SER A 168 0.28 -4.50 -22.38
N TYR A 169 -0.91 -4.06 -21.99
CA TYR A 169 -1.09 -3.32 -20.75
C TYR A 169 -2.38 -3.70 -20.05
N ASN A 170 -2.39 -3.42 -18.76
CA ASN A 170 -3.54 -3.55 -17.90
C ASN A 170 -3.85 -2.14 -17.36
N LEU A 171 -5.09 -1.70 -17.51
CA LEU A 171 -5.55 -0.40 -17.05
C LEU A 171 -6.71 -0.59 -16.09
N LYS A 172 -6.54 -0.12 -14.85
CA LYS A 172 -7.67 0.06 -13.94
C LYS A 172 -8.01 1.54 -13.92
N ARG A 173 -9.22 1.88 -14.35
CA ARG A 173 -9.70 3.26 -14.39
C ARG A 173 -10.22 3.70 -13.04
N SER A 174 -10.10 4.99 -12.77
CA SER A 174 -10.93 5.65 -11.76
C SER A 174 -12.42 5.40 -12.04
N PRO A 175 -13.26 5.20 -11.01
CA PRO A 175 -14.72 5.17 -11.17
C PRO A 175 -15.33 6.54 -11.50
N SER A 176 -14.56 7.63 -11.41
CA SER A 176 -14.99 8.98 -11.73
C SER A 176 -15.23 9.16 -13.23
N LYS A 177 -16.17 10.06 -13.56
CA LYS A 177 -16.39 10.54 -14.94
C LYS A 177 -15.55 11.76 -15.31
N GLU A 178 -14.97 12.42 -14.32
CA GLU A 178 -14.01 13.51 -14.49
C GLU A 178 -12.60 12.95 -14.59
N ALA A 179 -11.71 13.68 -15.27
CA ALA A 179 -10.29 13.39 -15.35
C ALA A 179 -9.68 13.26 -13.94
N LYS A 180 -8.98 12.14 -13.70
CA LYS A 180 -8.29 11.85 -12.43
C LYS A 180 -6.81 11.59 -12.66
N PRO A 181 -5.99 11.58 -11.60
CA PRO A 181 -4.60 11.23 -11.73
C PRO A 181 -4.38 9.88 -12.40
N LEU A 182 -3.21 9.73 -13.01
CA LEU A 182 -2.74 8.47 -13.57
C LEU A 182 -1.46 8.06 -12.87
N MET A 183 -1.44 6.87 -12.29
CA MET A 183 -0.21 6.20 -11.90
C MET A 183 0.29 5.32 -13.05
N VAL A 184 1.49 5.60 -13.53
CA VAL A 184 2.23 4.76 -14.48
C VAL A 184 3.15 3.82 -13.70
N TRP A 185 2.91 2.52 -13.80
CA TRP A 185 3.67 1.49 -13.11
C TRP A 185 4.67 0.78 -14.01
N LEU A 186 5.93 0.70 -13.58
CA LEU A 186 7.00 -0.07 -14.22
C LEU A 186 7.45 -1.23 -13.33
N HIS A 187 7.13 -2.45 -13.75
CA HIS A 187 7.45 -3.67 -13.00
C HIS A 187 8.96 -4.02 -12.98
N GLY A 188 9.34 -4.93 -12.10
CA GLY A 188 10.72 -5.41 -11.97
C GLY A 188 11.14 -6.37 -13.08
N GLY A 189 12.39 -6.83 -13.00
CA GLY A 189 12.95 -7.71 -14.02
C GLY A 189 12.37 -9.12 -14.07
N GLY A 190 11.73 -9.56 -12.97
CA GLY A 190 11.13 -10.90 -12.85
C GLY A 190 9.74 -11.01 -13.48
N GLU A 191 9.11 -9.86 -13.76
CA GLU A 191 7.71 -9.77 -14.19
C GLU A 191 7.53 -9.61 -15.70
N VAL A 192 8.64 -9.62 -16.45
CA VAL A 192 8.61 -9.58 -17.91
C VAL A 192 7.86 -10.78 -18.48
N GLY A 193 7.12 -10.58 -19.57
CA GLY A 193 6.32 -11.62 -20.20
C GLY A 193 5.17 -11.06 -21.01
N THR A 194 4.22 -11.94 -21.31
CA THR A 194 3.04 -11.65 -22.15
C THR A 194 1.74 -12.21 -21.57
N ASP A 195 1.77 -12.74 -20.35
CA ASP A 195 0.61 -13.32 -19.68
C ASP A 195 -0.42 -12.26 -19.29
N GLY A 196 0.02 -11.00 -19.12
CA GLY A 196 -0.78 -9.89 -18.63
C GLY A 196 -1.25 -10.07 -17.19
N ARG A 197 -0.52 -10.85 -16.37
CA ARG A 197 -0.91 -11.12 -14.98
C ARG A 197 0.25 -11.01 -14.00
N ASN A 198 1.40 -11.61 -14.30
CA ASN A 198 2.51 -11.66 -13.34
C ASN A 198 2.95 -10.27 -12.84
N HIS A 199 2.97 -9.26 -13.71
CA HIS A 199 3.31 -7.88 -13.34
C HIS A 199 2.29 -7.18 -12.42
N LEU A 200 1.08 -7.74 -12.28
CA LEU A 200 0.06 -7.29 -11.32
C LEU A 200 0.18 -8.01 -9.97
N THR A 201 0.66 -9.26 -9.97
CA THR A 201 0.56 -10.16 -8.80
C THR A 201 1.87 -10.41 -8.06
N ALA A 202 3.02 -10.07 -8.66
CA ALA A 202 4.33 -10.38 -8.07
C ALA A 202 4.67 -9.51 -6.85
N ASN A 203 4.15 -8.29 -6.78
CA ASN A 203 4.32 -7.37 -5.66
C ASN A 203 3.22 -6.30 -5.67
N ARG A 204 3.13 -5.51 -4.60
CA ARG A 204 2.06 -4.51 -4.42
C ARG A 204 2.11 -3.30 -5.37
N GLY A 205 3.15 -3.16 -6.20
CA GLY A 205 3.40 -1.94 -6.98
C GLY A 205 2.33 -1.56 -8.01
N THR A 206 1.36 -2.43 -8.31
CA THR A 206 0.17 -2.08 -9.11
C THR A 206 -1.05 -1.81 -8.23
N VAL A 207 -1.29 -2.65 -7.22
CA VAL A 207 -2.50 -2.61 -6.40
C VAL A 207 -2.47 -1.51 -5.34
N VAL A 208 -1.28 -1.11 -4.88
CA VAL A 208 -1.13 -0.15 -3.77
C VAL A 208 -1.81 1.18 -4.06
N TRP A 209 -1.78 1.63 -5.31
CA TRP A 209 -2.38 2.91 -5.71
C TRP A 209 -3.91 2.86 -5.67
N THR A 210 -4.49 1.72 -6.05
CA THR A 210 -5.93 1.48 -5.95
C THR A 210 -6.39 1.34 -4.51
N GLU A 211 -5.56 0.70 -3.67
CA GLU A 211 -5.84 0.45 -2.27
C GLU A 211 -5.48 1.65 -1.36
N SER A 212 -4.89 2.70 -1.94
CA SER A 212 -4.41 3.88 -1.20
C SER A 212 -5.54 4.77 -0.66
N GLY A 213 -6.75 4.63 -1.20
CA GLY A 213 -7.89 5.52 -0.93
C GLY A 213 -7.95 6.77 -1.83
N TYR A 214 -6.93 7.02 -2.65
CA TYR A 214 -6.95 8.09 -3.65
C TYR A 214 -7.68 7.63 -4.92
N ASP A 215 -8.51 8.52 -5.45
CA ASP A 215 -9.21 8.28 -6.71
C ASP A 215 -8.24 8.48 -7.89
N THR A 216 -7.68 7.39 -8.39
CA THR A 216 -6.64 7.36 -9.42
C THR A 216 -6.81 6.19 -10.39
N SER A 217 -6.41 6.41 -11.64
CA SER A 217 -6.24 5.35 -12.63
C SER A 217 -4.83 4.75 -12.53
N VAL A 218 -4.66 3.47 -12.87
CA VAL A 218 -3.36 2.78 -12.85
C VAL A 218 -3.10 2.11 -14.19
N LEU A 219 -2.04 2.55 -14.88
CA LEU A 219 -1.56 1.96 -16.11
C LEU A 219 -0.34 1.08 -15.83
N ALA A 220 -0.49 -0.23 -16.06
CA ALA A 220 0.56 -1.22 -15.87
C ALA A 220 0.89 -1.89 -17.22
N VAL A 221 2.02 -1.50 -17.82
CA VAL A 221 2.50 -2.10 -19.07
C VAL A 221 3.38 -3.31 -18.76
N GLN A 222 3.14 -4.44 -19.44
CA GLN A 222 4.03 -5.59 -19.38
C GLN A 222 5.09 -5.51 -20.47
N TYR A 223 6.34 -5.53 -20.07
CA TYR A 223 7.46 -5.63 -20.99
C TYR A 223 7.73 -7.10 -21.33
N PRO A 224 7.92 -7.46 -22.61
CA PRO A 224 8.12 -8.86 -22.99
C PRO A 224 9.47 -9.42 -22.53
N GLU A 225 10.50 -8.58 -22.44
CA GLU A 225 11.86 -8.98 -22.08
C GLU A 225 12.53 -7.97 -21.17
N ASN A 226 13.43 -8.46 -20.32
CA ASN A 226 14.22 -7.62 -19.43
C ASN A 226 15.47 -7.12 -20.15
N TYR A 227 15.79 -5.84 -20.00
CA TYR A 227 17.02 -5.28 -20.54
C TYR A 227 18.24 -5.69 -19.69
N LYS A 228 19.45 -5.58 -20.24
CA LYS A 228 20.71 -5.98 -19.56
C LYS A 228 21.21 -4.87 -18.62
N PHE A 229 22.01 -5.23 -17.63
CA PHE A 229 22.78 -4.26 -16.84
C PHE A 229 23.63 -3.37 -17.74
N LYS A 230 23.94 -2.15 -17.28
CA LYS A 230 24.70 -1.14 -18.04
C LYS A 230 24.04 -0.69 -19.35
N ILE A 231 22.71 -0.62 -19.38
CA ILE A 231 21.98 -0.15 -20.57
C ILE A 231 22.38 1.29 -21.01
N TYR A 232 22.94 2.12 -20.13
CA TYR A 232 23.42 3.48 -20.48
C TYR A 232 24.45 3.54 -21.61
N ASN A 233 25.18 2.45 -21.86
CA ASN A 233 26.13 2.37 -22.97
C ASN A 233 25.79 1.23 -23.96
N ASN A 234 24.56 0.74 -23.91
CA ASN A 234 24.09 -0.32 -24.79
C ASN A 234 23.35 0.26 -26.00
N ALA A 235 24.04 0.34 -27.14
CA ALA A 235 23.50 0.90 -28.38
C ALA A 235 22.35 0.11 -29.00
N GLU A 236 22.13 -1.14 -28.60
CA GLU A 236 21.05 -1.99 -29.13
C GLU A 236 19.78 -1.87 -28.28
N GLN A 237 19.91 -1.96 -26.95
CA GLN A 237 18.74 -2.01 -26.06
C GLN A 237 18.20 -0.63 -25.68
N LEU A 238 19.03 0.42 -25.73
CA LEU A 238 18.59 1.76 -25.37
C LEU A 238 17.52 2.31 -26.34
N PRO A 239 17.68 2.23 -27.68
CA PRO A 239 16.63 2.65 -28.61
C PRO A 239 15.34 1.85 -28.47
N ILE A 240 15.42 0.55 -28.13
CA ILE A 240 14.24 -0.29 -27.89
C ILE A 240 13.46 0.23 -26.68
N MET A 241 14.14 0.49 -25.56
CA MET A 241 13.50 1.06 -24.37
C MET A 241 12.86 2.42 -24.69
N GLN A 242 13.54 3.28 -25.45
CA GLN A 242 13.02 4.59 -25.85
C GLN A 242 11.76 4.49 -26.70
N ALA A 243 11.71 3.55 -27.65
CA ALA A 243 10.53 3.29 -28.48
C ALA A 243 9.34 2.78 -27.65
N TYR A 244 9.59 1.99 -26.61
CA TYR A 244 8.53 1.58 -25.66
C TYR A 244 8.03 2.75 -24.81
N PHE A 245 8.88 3.70 -24.43
CA PHE A 245 8.44 4.91 -23.74
C PHE A 245 7.63 5.81 -24.66
N GLU A 246 8.06 6.03 -25.90
CA GLU A 246 7.26 6.73 -26.93
C GLU A 246 5.85 6.15 -27.04
N ALA A 247 5.73 4.83 -27.16
CA ALA A 247 4.44 4.17 -27.25
C ALA A 247 3.57 4.38 -25.99
N GLN A 248 4.19 4.41 -24.81
CA GLN A 248 3.48 4.69 -23.56
C GLN A 248 3.01 6.13 -23.47
N VAL A 249 3.83 7.09 -23.92
CA VAL A 249 3.43 8.50 -23.98
C VAL A 249 2.25 8.68 -24.92
N GLU A 250 2.26 8.04 -26.10
CA GLU A 250 1.11 8.10 -27.02
C GLU A 250 -0.17 7.53 -26.39
N LEU A 251 -0.08 6.43 -25.64
CA LEU A 251 -1.22 5.88 -24.90
C LEU A 251 -1.71 6.84 -23.81
N ILE A 252 -0.80 7.42 -23.02
CA ILE A 252 -1.13 8.39 -21.97
C ILE A 252 -1.80 9.62 -22.57
N GLN A 253 -1.24 10.16 -23.66
CA GLN A 253 -1.81 11.31 -24.38
C GLN A 253 -3.20 11.01 -24.93
N LYS A 254 -3.45 9.79 -25.42
CA LYS A 254 -4.78 9.35 -25.82
C LYS A 254 -5.76 9.40 -24.64
N LEU A 255 -5.38 8.85 -23.48
CA LEU A 255 -6.24 8.86 -22.28
C LEU A 255 -6.53 10.29 -21.78
N VAL A 256 -5.54 11.19 -21.85
CA VAL A 256 -5.71 12.62 -21.57
C VAL A 256 -6.70 13.26 -22.55
N ALA A 257 -6.54 13.01 -23.85
CA ALA A 257 -7.41 13.59 -24.88
C ALA A 257 -8.87 13.09 -24.78
N GLU A 258 -9.07 11.90 -24.23
CA GLU A 258 -10.40 11.33 -23.94
C GLU A 258 -11.01 11.84 -22.63
N GLY A 259 -10.27 12.65 -21.87
CA GLY A 259 -10.72 13.21 -20.59
C GLY A 259 -10.69 12.22 -19.43
N GLU A 260 -10.03 11.06 -19.60
CA GLU A 260 -9.90 10.05 -18.55
C GLU A 260 -8.80 10.41 -17.54
N VAL A 261 -7.77 11.14 -17.99
CA VAL A 261 -6.57 11.44 -17.22
C VAL A 261 -6.34 12.94 -17.10
N ASP A 262 -6.04 13.38 -15.88
CA ASP A 262 -5.59 14.73 -15.58
C ASP A 262 -4.14 14.92 -16.05
N PRO A 263 -3.87 15.79 -17.04
CA PRO A 263 -2.53 15.99 -17.59
C PRO A 263 -1.52 16.58 -16.60
N ASP A 264 -1.99 17.19 -15.51
CA ASP A 264 -1.13 17.79 -14.48
C ASP A 264 -0.83 16.83 -13.34
N ARG A 265 -1.44 15.64 -13.32
CA ARG A 265 -1.28 14.62 -12.27
C ARG A 265 -1.01 13.23 -12.84
N ILE A 266 0.03 13.13 -13.66
CA ILE A 266 0.58 11.86 -14.14
C ILE A 266 1.80 11.52 -13.27
N TYR A 267 1.74 10.42 -12.53
CA TYR A 267 2.79 9.98 -11.64
C TYR A 267 3.49 8.74 -12.20
N LEU A 268 4.74 8.52 -11.77
CA LEU A 268 5.54 7.38 -12.18
C LEU A 268 6.02 6.58 -10.98
N SER A 269 5.90 5.27 -11.01
CA SER A 269 6.57 4.41 -10.05
C SER A 269 7.18 3.19 -10.69
N GLY A 270 8.34 2.76 -10.19
CA GLY A 270 8.98 1.54 -10.65
C GLY A 270 10.00 0.95 -9.68
N VAL A 271 10.20 -0.36 -9.80
CA VAL A 271 11.08 -1.14 -8.91
C VAL A 271 12.14 -1.90 -9.71
N SER A 272 13.36 -2.07 -9.20
CA SER A 272 14.39 -2.89 -9.86
C SER A 272 14.66 -2.42 -11.31
N SER A 273 14.47 -3.30 -12.31
CA SER A 273 14.46 -2.92 -13.72
C SER A 273 13.46 -1.79 -14.04
N GLY A 274 12.26 -1.81 -13.46
CA GLY A 274 11.30 -0.72 -13.58
C GLY A 274 11.75 0.56 -12.89
N GLY A 275 12.50 0.49 -11.80
CA GLY A 275 13.07 1.66 -11.12
C GLY A 275 14.15 2.32 -11.96
N GLY A 276 15.02 1.52 -12.59
CA GLY A 276 15.96 2.03 -13.58
C GLY A 276 15.26 2.56 -14.84
N GLY A 277 14.21 1.87 -15.29
CA GLY A 277 13.32 2.35 -16.35
C GLY A 277 12.68 3.69 -16.02
N ALA A 278 12.27 3.91 -14.77
CA ALA A 278 11.63 5.14 -14.32
C ALA A 278 12.56 6.34 -14.47
N PHE A 279 13.82 6.24 -14.03
CA PHE A 279 14.82 7.29 -14.28
C PHE A 279 14.94 7.61 -15.77
N ARG A 280 15.03 6.59 -16.63
CA ARG A 280 15.13 6.82 -18.07
C ARG A 280 13.88 7.44 -18.68
N PHE A 281 12.70 7.04 -18.20
CA PHE A 281 11.44 7.60 -18.69
C PHE A 281 11.37 9.09 -18.35
N LEU A 282 11.72 9.46 -17.11
CA LEU A 282 11.86 10.86 -16.70
C LEU A 282 12.89 11.60 -17.57
N MET A 283 14.05 11.02 -17.83
CA MET A 283 15.09 11.65 -18.67
C MET A 283 14.62 11.92 -20.12
N GLN A 284 13.79 11.02 -20.68
CA GLN A 284 13.28 11.16 -22.04
C GLN A 284 12.08 12.12 -22.12
N TYR A 285 11.25 12.16 -21.06
CA TYR A 285 10.03 12.96 -20.98
C TYR A 285 9.94 13.72 -19.64
N PRO A 286 10.84 14.68 -19.39
CA PRO A 286 10.93 15.35 -18.09
C PRO A 286 9.67 16.13 -17.72
N ASP A 287 8.96 16.64 -18.73
CA ASP A 287 7.74 17.42 -18.52
C ASP A 287 6.47 16.57 -18.41
N LEU A 288 6.54 15.24 -18.53
CA LEU A 288 5.32 14.42 -18.53
C LEU A 288 4.79 14.17 -17.12
N PHE A 289 5.68 14.04 -16.14
CA PHE A 289 5.33 13.50 -14.83
C PHE A 289 5.32 14.59 -13.75
N ALA A 290 4.28 14.57 -12.91
CA ALA A 290 4.15 15.45 -11.75
C ALA A 290 5.03 15.01 -10.57
N GLY A 291 5.39 13.73 -10.51
CA GLY A 291 6.33 13.20 -9.51
C GLY A 291 6.58 11.71 -9.68
N ALA A 292 7.58 11.18 -8.97
CA ALA A 292 7.97 9.77 -9.07
C ALA A 292 8.35 9.08 -7.75
N ILE A 293 8.11 7.77 -7.66
CA ILE A 293 8.65 6.88 -6.63
C ILE A 293 9.51 5.81 -7.31
N ILE A 294 10.82 5.87 -7.08
CA ILE A 294 11.82 5.03 -7.73
C ILE A 294 12.49 4.15 -6.68
N VAL A 295 12.37 2.83 -6.83
CA VAL A 295 12.86 1.88 -5.82
C VAL A 295 13.84 0.87 -6.39
N ALA A 296 14.90 0.57 -5.64
CA ALA A 296 15.92 -0.43 -6.00
C ALA A 296 16.44 -0.29 -7.44
N ALA A 297 16.70 0.95 -7.89
CA ALA A 297 16.91 1.22 -9.30
C ALA A 297 18.08 0.40 -9.87
N LYS A 298 17.81 -0.40 -10.91
CA LYS A 298 18.87 -1.07 -11.67
C LYS A 298 19.79 -0.04 -12.32
N ASP A 299 21.05 -0.42 -12.56
CA ASP A 299 22.16 0.40 -13.07
C ASP A 299 21.96 0.99 -14.48
N THR A 300 21.04 1.95 -14.55
CA THR A 300 20.52 2.45 -15.82
C THR A 300 21.05 3.83 -16.13
N VAL A 301 21.21 4.74 -15.19
CA VAL A 301 21.55 6.13 -15.52
C VAL A 301 22.97 6.24 -16.07
N ALA A 302 23.96 5.81 -15.27
CA ALA A 302 25.38 5.84 -15.59
C ALA A 302 26.13 4.74 -14.81
N ASP A 303 27.45 4.65 -14.98
CA ASP A 303 28.28 3.69 -14.24
C ASP A 303 28.31 4.04 -12.75
N TYR A 304 27.66 3.22 -11.92
CA TYR A 304 27.55 3.41 -10.47
C TYR A 304 28.90 3.26 -9.73
N THR A 305 29.92 2.68 -10.39
CA THR A 305 31.29 2.61 -9.84
C THR A 305 32.08 3.90 -10.07
N GLY A 306 31.60 4.77 -10.96
CA GLY A 306 32.21 6.05 -11.31
C GLY A 306 31.86 7.21 -10.38
N SER A 307 31.99 8.43 -10.88
CA SER A 307 31.72 9.68 -10.15
C SER A 307 30.28 10.16 -10.32
N VAL A 308 29.86 11.04 -9.41
CA VAL A 308 28.57 11.75 -9.47
C VAL A 308 28.39 12.57 -10.76
N ASP A 309 29.48 13.04 -11.39
CA ASP A 309 29.40 13.89 -12.58
C ASP A 309 28.82 13.18 -13.80
N ALA A 310 29.02 11.86 -13.91
CA ALA A 310 28.38 11.06 -14.95
C ALA A 310 26.85 11.06 -14.77
N PHE A 311 26.36 10.99 -13.53
CA PHE A 311 24.94 11.09 -13.23
C PHE A 311 24.40 12.50 -13.47
N LYS A 312 25.13 13.56 -13.10
CA LYS A 312 24.71 14.94 -13.37
C LYS A 312 24.46 15.20 -14.86
N LYS A 313 25.34 14.70 -15.72
CA LYS A 313 25.21 14.86 -17.18
C LYS A 313 23.89 14.29 -17.69
N GLU A 314 23.51 13.12 -17.19
CA GLU A 314 22.32 12.39 -17.64
C GLU A 314 21.04 12.92 -16.98
N LEU A 315 21.10 13.32 -15.70
CA LEU A 315 19.93 13.71 -14.90
C LEU A 315 19.61 15.21 -14.92
N LYS A 316 20.41 16.05 -15.59
CA LYS A 316 20.21 17.52 -15.65
C LYS A 316 18.82 17.97 -16.09
N GLY A 317 18.11 17.14 -16.86
CA GLY A 317 16.79 17.45 -17.39
C GLY A 317 15.64 17.23 -16.40
N ILE A 318 15.90 16.59 -15.26
CA ILE A 318 14.86 16.16 -14.29
C ILE A 318 15.06 16.76 -12.90
N VAL A 319 15.87 17.82 -12.78
CA VAL A 319 16.19 18.49 -11.49
C VAL A 319 14.96 19.01 -10.77
N ASP A 320 13.94 19.42 -11.53
CA ASP A 320 12.70 19.99 -10.98
C ASP A 320 11.60 18.94 -10.76
N VAL A 321 11.81 17.68 -11.17
CA VAL A 321 10.81 16.62 -10.98
C VAL A 321 10.85 16.16 -9.52
N PRO A 322 9.74 16.28 -8.76
CA PRO A 322 9.69 15.74 -7.41
C PRO A 322 9.82 14.22 -7.40
N MET A 323 10.66 13.66 -6.53
CA MET A 323 10.81 12.21 -6.46
C MET A 323 11.31 11.67 -5.12
N TRP A 324 10.84 10.47 -4.78
CA TRP A 324 11.42 9.64 -3.73
C TRP A 324 12.26 8.53 -4.37
N ILE A 325 13.52 8.48 -3.96
CA ILE A 325 14.46 7.43 -4.34
C ILE A 325 14.63 6.55 -3.10
N MET A 326 14.34 5.26 -3.22
CA MET A 326 14.36 4.34 -2.08
C MET A 326 15.17 3.09 -2.41
N HIS A 327 16.01 2.61 -1.49
CA HIS A 327 16.88 1.46 -1.74
C HIS A 327 17.29 0.80 -0.42
N ALA A 328 17.47 -0.52 -0.39
CA ALA A 328 18.24 -1.13 0.70
C ALA A 328 19.73 -0.82 0.52
N GLN A 329 20.41 -0.44 1.62
CA GLN A 329 21.81 -0.02 1.58
C GLN A 329 22.72 -1.13 1.01
N ASN A 330 22.50 -2.37 1.45
CA ASN A 330 23.26 -3.55 1.04
C ASN A 330 22.42 -4.49 0.16
N ASP A 331 21.68 -3.92 -0.78
CA ASP A 331 21.00 -4.69 -1.83
C ASP A 331 22.02 -5.53 -2.64
N PRO A 332 21.89 -6.87 -2.66
CA PRO A 332 22.87 -7.74 -3.32
C PRO A 332 22.65 -7.88 -4.84
N THR A 333 21.56 -7.32 -5.37
CA THR A 333 21.17 -7.46 -6.78
C THR A 333 21.45 -6.17 -7.54
N THR A 334 20.97 -5.04 -7.02
CA THR A 334 21.21 -3.71 -7.59
C THR A 334 21.97 -2.89 -6.56
N ASP A 335 23.18 -2.44 -6.90
CA ASP A 335 23.99 -1.67 -5.95
C ASP A 335 23.30 -0.35 -5.60
N SER A 336 23.13 -0.06 -4.31
CA SER A 336 22.43 1.13 -3.81
C SER A 336 23.10 2.46 -4.25
N ARG A 337 24.36 2.41 -4.69
CA ARG A 337 25.05 3.55 -5.32
C ARG A 337 24.35 4.07 -6.56
N THR A 338 23.62 3.23 -7.28
CA THR A 338 22.78 3.67 -8.41
C THR A 338 21.79 4.75 -7.98
N SER A 339 21.24 4.62 -6.77
CA SER A 339 20.25 5.52 -6.17
C SER A 339 20.89 6.68 -5.43
N SER A 340 21.94 6.42 -4.63
CA SER A 340 22.61 7.50 -3.88
C SER A 340 23.38 8.45 -4.79
N LEU A 341 23.99 7.99 -5.89
CA LEU A 341 24.63 8.87 -6.87
C LEU A 341 23.61 9.67 -7.67
N ALA A 342 22.45 9.11 -7.99
CA ALA A 342 21.36 9.85 -8.64
C ALA A 342 20.85 10.97 -7.72
N TYR A 343 20.56 10.65 -6.46
CA TYR A 343 20.17 11.62 -5.44
C TYR A 343 21.23 12.72 -5.25
N GLN A 344 22.50 12.33 -5.09
CA GLN A 344 23.61 13.27 -4.92
C GLN A 344 23.74 14.19 -6.15
N ALA A 345 23.66 13.65 -7.36
CA ALA A 345 23.73 14.43 -8.60
C ALA A 345 22.61 15.46 -8.67
N LEU A 346 21.35 15.06 -8.42
CA LEU A 346 20.20 15.95 -8.43
C LEU A 346 20.32 17.05 -7.37
N THR A 347 20.69 16.68 -6.14
CA THR A 347 20.87 17.63 -5.02
C THR A 347 21.98 18.63 -5.32
N GLU A 348 23.13 18.19 -5.83
CA GLU A 348 24.24 19.08 -6.22
C GLU A 348 23.89 19.99 -7.41
N MET A 349 22.90 19.62 -8.22
CA MET A 349 22.34 20.45 -9.29
C MET A 349 21.20 21.38 -8.80
N GLY A 350 20.84 21.33 -7.52
CA GLY A 350 19.85 22.22 -6.91
C GLY A 350 18.42 21.69 -6.86
N ALA A 351 18.21 20.39 -7.06
CA ALA A 351 16.89 19.77 -6.90
C ALA A 351 16.36 19.99 -5.47
N LYS A 352 15.13 20.50 -5.37
CA LYS A 352 14.51 20.87 -4.08
C LYS A 352 13.60 19.79 -3.49
N GLN A 353 13.00 18.98 -4.36
CA GLN A 353 11.95 18.02 -4.01
C GLN A 353 12.40 16.58 -4.31
N VAL A 354 13.67 16.29 -4.05
CA VAL A 354 14.25 14.96 -4.19
C VAL A 354 14.58 14.41 -2.81
N HIS A 355 14.14 13.18 -2.54
CA HIS A 355 14.31 12.52 -1.25
C HIS A 355 15.01 11.18 -1.45
N LEU A 356 15.87 10.80 -0.50
CA LEU A 356 16.54 9.51 -0.48
C LEU A 356 16.23 8.78 0.82
N THR A 357 15.75 7.55 0.70
CA THR A 357 15.66 6.58 1.80
C THR A 357 16.60 5.43 1.52
N LEU A 358 17.64 5.29 2.35
CA LEU A 358 18.47 4.09 2.40
C LEU A 358 18.09 3.26 3.61
N TYR A 359 17.47 2.11 3.37
CA TYR A 359 17.13 1.17 4.43
C TYR A 359 18.40 0.42 4.85
N ASP A 360 18.82 0.60 6.09
CA ASP A 360 19.96 -0.12 6.62
C ASP A 360 19.63 -1.61 6.87
N ASP A 361 20.67 -2.40 7.12
CA ASP A 361 20.51 -3.84 7.37
C ASP A 361 19.66 -4.13 8.60
N ALA A 362 19.76 -3.32 9.65
CA ALA A 362 19.00 -3.54 10.88
C ALA A 362 17.50 -3.38 10.63
N TYR A 363 17.11 -2.36 9.86
CA TYR A 363 15.74 -2.16 9.42
C TYR A 363 15.28 -3.31 8.53
N MET A 364 16.01 -3.65 7.47
CA MET A 364 15.62 -4.73 6.56
C MET A 364 15.50 -6.08 7.28
N ASP A 365 16.44 -6.41 8.16
CA ASP A 365 16.44 -7.62 8.97
C ASP A 365 15.26 -7.63 9.96
N SER A 366 14.87 -6.47 10.51
CA SER A 366 13.66 -6.34 11.37
C SER A 366 12.36 -6.64 10.61
N GLN A 367 12.37 -6.43 9.29
CA GLN A 367 11.28 -6.78 8.38
C GLN A 367 11.41 -8.21 7.81
N ARG A 368 12.34 -9.02 8.35
CA ARG A 368 12.66 -10.39 7.90
C ARG A 368 13.22 -10.46 6.47
N PHE A 369 13.82 -9.38 5.98
CA PHE A 369 14.48 -9.34 4.67
C PHE A 369 15.98 -9.59 4.77
N TYR A 370 16.35 -10.87 4.76
CA TYR A 370 17.75 -11.31 4.78
C TYR A 370 18.30 -11.57 3.38
N GLY A 371 19.63 -11.45 3.25
CA GLY A 371 20.37 -11.83 2.04
C GLY A 371 19.76 -11.26 0.76
N GLY A 372 19.41 -12.13 -0.18
CA GLY A 372 18.80 -11.76 -1.47
C GLY A 372 17.50 -10.94 -1.36
N LEU A 373 16.73 -11.13 -0.29
CA LEU A 373 15.46 -10.41 -0.11
C LEU A 373 15.65 -8.93 0.22
N LYS A 374 16.87 -8.50 0.55
CA LYS A 374 17.18 -7.07 0.70
C LYS A 374 16.93 -6.29 -0.60
N HIS A 375 16.92 -6.97 -1.75
CA HIS A 375 16.51 -6.36 -3.01
C HIS A 375 15.06 -5.85 -2.98
N TRP A 376 14.19 -6.43 -2.15
CA TRP A 376 12.76 -6.15 -2.08
C TRP A 376 12.43 -4.90 -1.27
N SER A 377 13.28 -3.87 -1.35
CA SER A 377 13.06 -2.56 -0.70
C SER A 377 11.78 -1.85 -1.16
N TRP A 378 11.10 -2.36 -2.20
CA TRP A 378 9.75 -1.96 -2.58
C TRP A 378 8.68 -2.32 -1.56
N VAL A 379 8.88 -3.36 -0.74
CA VAL A 379 7.91 -3.71 0.31
C VAL A 379 7.78 -2.57 1.33
N PRO A 380 8.86 -2.14 2.04
CA PRO A 380 8.75 -1.01 2.95
C PRO A 380 8.40 0.30 2.23
N ALA A 381 8.81 0.47 0.96
CA ALA A 381 8.43 1.66 0.17
C ALA A 381 6.92 1.76 -0.06
N PHE A 382 6.26 0.68 -0.48
CA PHE A 382 4.81 0.69 -0.73
C PHE A 382 3.96 0.54 0.52
N ASN A 383 4.57 0.19 1.66
CA ASN A 383 3.93 0.29 2.98
C ASN A 383 4.06 1.69 3.60
N ASN A 384 4.85 2.59 3.01
CA ASN A 384 4.99 3.97 3.46
C ASN A 384 3.84 4.84 2.93
N LYS A 385 2.79 4.98 3.74
CA LYS A 385 1.59 5.78 3.41
C LYS A 385 1.90 7.27 3.27
N GLU A 386 2.90 7.79 3.98
CA GLU A 386 3.30 9.20 3.92
C GLU A 386 3.89 9.54 2.56
N VAL A 387 4.81 8.71 2.06
CA VAL A 387 5.40 8.85 0.72
C VAL A 387 4.33 8.76 -0.38
N ILE A 388 3.40 7.81 -0.26
CA ILE A 388 2.28 7.69 -1.20
C ILE A 388 1.40 8.95 -1.17
N ALA A 389 1.02 9.42 0.03
CA ALA A 389 0.21 10.62 0.17
C ALA A 389 0.90 11.87 -0.38
N SER A 390 2.19 12.04 -0.09
CA SER A 390 2.98 13.18 -0.57
C SER A 390 3.11 13.18 -2.10
N LEU A 391 3.21 12.03 -2.75
CA LEU A 391 3.20 11.95 -4.21
C LEU A 391 1.93 12.56 -4.81
N PHE A 392 0.76 12.27 -4.24
CA PHE A 392 -0.53 12.78 -4.74
C PHE A 392 -0.74 14.28 -4.50
N LYS A 393 0.14 14.95 -3.75
CA LYS A 393 0.12 16.42 -3.60
C LYS A 393 0.75 17.14 -4.79
N PHE A 394 1.63 16.48 -5.54
CA PHE A 394 2.33 17.12 -6.63
C PHE A 394 1.45 17.31 -7.87
N HIS A 395 1.60 18.49 -8.47
CA HIS A 395 1.06 18.83 -9.77
C HIS A 395 2.21 19.28 -10.67
N LYS A 396 2.09 18.99 -11.96
CA LYS A 396 3.04 19.45 -12.96
C LYS A 396 3.11 20.99 -12.95
N GLY A 397 4.33 21.54 -12.89
CA GLY A 397 4.57 22.98 -13.02
C GLY A 397 4.30 23.81 -11.75
N THR A 398 3.90 23.20 -10.64
CA THR A 398 3.82 23.89 -9.33
C THR A 398 5.05 23.58 -8.49
N ASN A 399 5.85 24.60 -8.16
CA ASN A 399 7.02 24.50 -7.26
C ASN A 399 6.63 24.53 -5.77
N GLU A 400 5.36 24.35 -5.45
CA GLU A 400 4.82 24.41 -4.10
C GLU A 400 4.00 23.15 -3.86
N GLU A 401 4.21 22.50 -2.71
CA GLU A 401 3.22 21.59 -2.14
C GLU A 401 1.91 22.37 -2.04
N GLN A 402 1.01 22.19 -3.00
CA GLN A 402 -0.36 22.65 -2.80
C GLN A 402 -0.96 21.74 -1.74
N GLY A 403 -1.01 22.26 -0.52
CA GLY A 403 -1.64 21.63 0.63
C GLY A 403 -3.08 21.29 0.30
N THR A 404 -3.29 20.05 -0.13
CA THR A 404 -4.52 19.36 0.22
C THR A 404 -4.33 18.94 1.67
N GLY A 405 -5.14 19.51 2.55
CA GLY A 405 -5.04 19.31 3.99
C GLY A 405 -5.20 17.84 4.37
N SER A 406 -4.08 17.13 4.48
CA SER A 406 -3.99 15.83 5.13
C SER A 406 -2.56 15.64 5.61
N SER A 407 -2.30 15.98 6.86
CA SER A 407 -1.07 15.66 7.58
C SER A 407 -0.84 14.14 7.60
N GLU A 408 0.43 13.73 7.57
CA GLU A 408 1.06 12.39 7.49
C GLU A 408 0.46 11.23 8.32
N HIS A 409 -0.54 11.45 9.17
CA HIS A 409 -1.26 10.41 9.95
C HIS A 409 -2.75 10.33 9.62
N GLY A 410 -3.04 10.37 8.31
CA GLY A 410 -4.37 10.49 7.70
C GLY A 410 -5.47 9.79 8.46
N VAL A 411 -6.49 10.56 8.84
CA VAL A 411 -7.63 10.07 9.58
C VAL A 411 -8.60 9.41 8.60
N GLN A 412 -8.82 8.10 8.73
CA GLN A 412 -9.81 7.41 7.91
C GLN A 412 -11.21 7.99 8.17
N PRO A 413 -12.02 8.30 7.14
CA PRO A 413 -13.32 8.96 7.33
C PRO A 413 -14.26 8.25 8.32
N SER A 414 -14.19 6.90 8.35
CA SER A 414 -15.03 6.03 9.18
C SER A 414 -14.45 5.67 10.54
N GLU A 415 -13.17 5.92 10.80
CA GLU A 415 -12.52 5.55 12.07
C GLU A 415 -12.59 6.66 13.10
N ALA A 416 -12.58 6.28 14.38
CA ALA A 416 -12.51 7.22 15.48
C ALA A 416 -11.12 7.86 15.56
N VAL A 417 -11.09 9.15 15.87
CA VAL A 417 -9.85 9.94 15.88
C VAL A 417 -9.19 9.93 17.24
N THR A 418 -7.86 9.77 17.28
CA THR A 418 -7.09 9.82 18.53
C THR A 418 -6.71 11.24 18.91
N ARG A 419 -6.32 11.43 20.17
CA ARG A 419 -5.85 12.72 20.70
C ARG A 419 -4.57 13.19 20.01
N ALA A 420 -3.67 12.27 19.67
CA ALA A 420 -2.44 12.57 18.94
C ALA A 420 -2.72 13.04 17.52
N GLN A 421 -3.67 12.40 16.81
CA GLN A 421 -4.08 12.83 15.47
C GLN A 421 -4.70 14.23 15.49
N ILE A 422 -5.61 14.52 16.42
CA ILE A 422 -6.17 15.86 16.58
C ILE A 422 -5.07 16.89 16.90
N ALA A 423 -4.10 16.54 17.75
CA ALA A 423 -3.00 17.45 18.09
C ALA A 423 -2.18 17.83 16.85
N VAL A 424 -1.84 16.87 15.99
CA VAL A 424 -1.13 17.12 14.73
C VAL A 424 -1.94 18.01 13.80
N ILE A 425 -3.21 17.67 13.56
CA ILE A 425 -4.10 18.42 12.67
C ILE A 425 -4.26 19.87 13.15
N LEU A 426 -4.45 20.09 14.46
CA LEU A 426 -4.59 21.44 15.01
C LEU A 426 -3.28 22.22 14.99
N ALA A 427 -2.16 21.58 15.29
CA ALA A 427 -0.85 22.25 15.27
C ALA A 427 -0.50 22.75 13.86
N ASP A 428 -0.82 21.95 12.85
CA ASP A 428 -0.63 22.27 11.43
C ASP A 428 -1.63 23.34 10.94
N ALA A 429 -2.94 23.07 11.09
CA ALA A 429 -3.99 23.96 10.61
C ALA A 429 -3.95 25.37 11.22
N LEU A 430 -3.49 25.50 12.46
CA LEU A 430 -3.37 26.79 13.16
C LEU A 430 -1.96 27.37 13.09
N GLN A 431 -1.03 26.74 12.35
CA GLN A 431 0.36 27.16 12.19
C GLN A 431 1.03 27.51 13.54
N LEU A 432 0.85 26.64 14.54
CA LEU A 432 1.30 26.93 15.90
C LEU A 432 2.84 27.00 15.96
N SER A 433 3.34 28.09 16.55
CA SER A 433 4.76 28.34 16.75
C SER A 433 5.46 27.20 17.50
N GLU A 434 6.76 27.01 17.26
CA GLU A 434 7.54 25.92 17.85
C GLU A 434 7.36 25.78 19.38
N GLY A 435 7.20 24.54 19.80
CA GLY A 435 7.23 24.11 21.19
C GLY A 435 8.49 23.28 21.41
N THR A 436 9.14 23.46 22.56
CA THR A 436 10.12 22.48 23.06
C THR A 436 9.39 21.17 23.36
N GLU A 437 10.01 20.01 23.18
CA GLU A 437 9.44 18.68 23.53
C GLU A 437 9.17 18.49 25.06
N ASP A 438 9.27 19.55 25.84
CA ASP A 438 8.96 19.59 27.26
C ASP A 438 7.48 19.93 27.47
N TYR A 439 6.69 18.92 27.84
CA TYR A 439 5.28 19.05 28.21
C TYR A 439 4.99 18.31 29.53
N PRO A 440 4.00 18.76 30.33
CA PRO A 440 3.83 18.35 31.74
C PRO A 440 3.16 16.97 31.90
N TYR A 441 3.27 16.09 30.90
CA TYR A 441 2.64 14.77 30.93
C TYR A 441 3.66 13.66 31.16
N VAL A 442 3.26 12.64 31.92
CA VAL A 442 4.10 11.49 32.26
C VAL A 442 4.09 10.41 31.17
N ASP A 443 3.04 10.35 30.36
CA ASP A 443 3.00 9.53 29.16
C ASP A 443 3.62 10.29 27.98
N ARG A 444 4.46 9.58 27.22
CA ARG A 444 5.12 10.15 26.04
C ARG A 444 4.24 9.91 24.82
N ALA A 445 3.99 10.98 24.09
CA ALA A 445 3.43 10.88 22.75
C ALA A 445 4.43 10.15 21.83
N PRO A 446 3.96 9.39 20.83
CA PRO A 446 4.82 8.89 19.77
C PRO A 446 5.66 10.01 19.16
N VAL A 447 6.84 9.69 18.64
CA VAL A 447 7.78 10.68 18.07
C VAL A 447 7.08 11.59 17.05
N TRP A 448 6.23 11.02 16.20
CA TRP A 448 5.47 11.74 15.18
C TRP A 448 4.48 12.78 15.74
N ALA A 449 3.95 12.55 16.94
CA ALA A 449 2.97 13.43 17.58
C ALA A 449 3.59 14.36 18.63
N ALA A 450 4.81 14.07 19.09
CA ALA A 450 5.39 14.69 20.29
C ALA A 450 5.46 16.22 20.19
N GLN A 451 5.93 16.73 19.06
CA GLN A 451 5.98 18.18 18.83
C GLN A 451 4.59 18.80 18.76
N ALA A 452 3.64 18.15 18.08
CA ALA A 452 2.28 18.64 17.97
C ALA A 452 1.58 18.68 19.34
N VAL A 453 1.74 17.64 20.16
CA VAL A 453 1.24 17.58 21.54
C VAL A 453 1.82 18.72 22.38
N ALA A 454 3.11 19.01 22.25
CA ALA A 454 3.74 20.14 22.92
C ALA A 454 3.11 21.48 22.48
N LYS A 455 2.93 21.68 21.16
CA LYS A 455 2.34 22.90 20.57
C LYS A 455 0.92 23.14 21.06
N VAL A 456 0.02 22.16 20.94
CA VAL A 456 -1.39 22.33 21.36
C VAL A 456 -1.55 22.48 22.87
N THR A 457 -0.63 21.91 23.65
CA THR A 457 -0.60 22.06 25.11
C THR A 457 -0.16 23.47 25.50
N LYS A 458 0.93 23.96 24.90
CA LYS A 458 1.45 25.31 25.12
C LYS A 458 0.44 26.39 24.69
N ALA A 459 -0.28 26.16 23.58
CA ALA A 459 -1.34 27.04 23.10
C ALA A 459 -2.63 26.96 23.93
N GLY A 460 -2.71 26.06 24.92
CA GLY A 460 -3.89 25.88 25.76
C GLY A 460 -5.09 25.22 25.08
N LEU A 461 -4.93 24.76 23.84
CA LEU A 461 -6.00 24.18 23.02
C LEU A 461 -6.41 22.80 23.53
N MET A 462 -5.43 21.98 23.90
CA MET A 462 -5.67 20.63 24.45
C MET A 462 -5.03 20.50 25.82
N LYS A 463 -5.82 20.01 26.79
CA LYS A 463 -5.36 19.66 28.14
C LYS A 463 -5.39 18.14 28.30
N GLY A 464 -4.53 17.62 29.18
CA GLY A 464 -4.50 16.21 29.56
C GLY A 464 -5.80 15.74 30.22
N ILE A 465 -5.94 14.43 30.35
CA ILE A 465 -7.18 13.78 30.85
C ILE A 465 -7.19 13.55 32.36
N GLY A 466 -6.19 14.05 33.10
CA GLY A 466 -5.98 13.81 34.54
C GLY A 466 -4.74 12.96 34.81
N ASN A 467 -4.31 12.88 36.07
CA ASN A 467 -3.13 12.11 36.51
C ASN A 467 -1.83 12.40 35.71
N GLN A 468 -1.68 13.64 35.25
CA GLN A 468 -0.58 14.06 34.37
C GLN A 468 -0.50 13.25 33.05
N GLN A 469 -1.63 12.74 32.53
CA GLN A 469 -1.65 12.01 31.26
C GLN A 469 -2.23 12.85 30.12
N PHE A 470 -1.59 12.83 28.96
CA PHE A 470 -2.16 13.31 27.71
C PHE A 470 -3.08 12.28 27.06
N ALA A 471 -2.73 10.99 27.13
CA ALA A 471 -3.35 9.84 26.47
C ALA A 471 -3.37 9.96 24.93
N PRO A 472 -2.20 9.94 24.24
CA PRO A 472 -2.09 10.21 22.81
C PRO A 472 -2.95 9.27 21.94
N GLU A 473 -2.96 7.97 22.23
CA GLU A 473 -3.68 6.96 21.45
C GLU A 473 -5.17 6.83 21.81
N ARG A 474 -5.67 7.62 22.76
CA ARG A 474 -7.06 7.51 23.18
C ARG A 474 -7.98 8.23 22.20
N GLU A 475 -9.06 7.56 21.80
CA GLU A 475 -10.12 8.14 20.98
C GLU A 475 -10.81 9.33 21.67
N VAL A 476 -11.21 10.32 20.88
CA VAL A 476 -11.84 11.56 21.37
C VAL A 476 -13.36 11.49 21.28
N THR A 477 -14.02 11.70 22.42
CA THR A 477 -15.48 11.84 22.49
C THR A 477 -15.94 13.21 21.98
N ARG A 478 -17.19 13.29 21.53
CA ARG A 478 -17.80 14.55 21.09
C ARG A 478 -17.81 15.63 22.18
N ALA A 479 -17.94 15.27 23.46
CA ALA A 479 -17.83 16.22 24.56
C ALA A 479 -16.41 16.78 24.73
N GLN A 480 -15.37 15.94 24.56
CA GLN A 480 -13.98 16.41 24.58
C GLN A 480 -13.66 17.28 23.37
N MET A 481 -14.17 16.92 22.19
CA MET A 481 -14.02 17.72 20.99
C MET A 481 -14.66 19.10 21.12
N ALA A 482 -15.84 19.19 21.73
CA ALA A 482 -16.49 20.46 22.00
C ALA A 482 -15.62 21.39 22.87
N VAL A 483 -14.94 20.85 23.88
CA VAL A 483 -14.01 21.63 24.71
C VAL A 483 -12.79 22.09 23.93
N ILE A 484 -12.26 21.26 23.04
CA ILE A 484 -11.14 21.65 22.16
C ILE A 484 -11.58 22.80 21.24
N VAL A 485 -12.74 22.67 20.61
CA VAL A 485 -13.34 23.73 19.77
C VAL A 485 -13.56 25.02 20.56
N ASP A 486 -14.09 24.93 21.76
CA ASP A 486 -14.35 26.09 22.62
C ASP A 486 -13.05 26.84 23.00
N HIS A 487 -11.97 26.10 23.28
CA HIS A 487 -10.65 26.72 23.48
C HIS A 487 -10.12 27.42 22.22
N ILE A 488 -10.33 26.83 21.03
CA ILE A 488 -9.94 27.46 19.75
C ILE A 488 -10.72 28.76 19.55
N LEU A 489 -12.04 28.72 19.74
CA LEU A 489 -12.91 29.90 19.64
C LEU A 489 -12.50 31.00 20.63
N ALA A 490 -12.22 30.64 21.89
CA ALA A 490 -11.76 31.58 22.90
C ALA A 490 -10.40 32.22 22.54
N ASN A 491 -9.47 31.45 21.96
CA ASN A 491 -8.19 31.97 21.48
C ASN A 491 -8.33 32.90 20.25
N GLN A 492 -9.47 32.85 19.55
CA GLN A 492 -9.82 33.75 18.44
C GLN A 492 -10.72 34.91 18.89
N ASP A 493 -10.81 35.18 20.20
CA ASP A 493 -11.68 36.20 20.79
C ASP A 493 -13.17 36.07 20.42
N TRP A 494 -13.61 34.88 19.98
CA TRP A 494 -15.00 34.63 19.64
C TRP A 494 -15.87 34.68 20.89
N LYS A 495 -17.01 35.40 20.81
CA LYS A 495 -17.97 35.52 21.90
C LYS A 495 -19.38 35.23 21.43
N PRO A 496 -20.19 34.51 22.21
CA PRO A 496 -21.59 34.30 21.89
C PRO A 496 -22.35 35.64 21.96
N ALA A 497 -23.36 35.82 21.10
CA ALA A 497 -24.25 36.98 21.17
C ALA A 497 -25.00 37.00 22.51
N ALA A 498 -25.11 38.19 23.12
CA ALA A 498 -25.59 38.41 24.49
C ALA A 498 -27.00 37.85 24.79
N ASP A 499 -27.83 37.65 23.77
CA ASP A 499 -29.23 37.22 23.92
C ASP A 499 -29.48 35.72 23.62
N SER A 500 -28.43 34.93 23.39
CA SER A 500 -28.55 33.52 23.00
C SER A 500 -28.63 32.56 24.21
N VAL A 501 -29.73 32.58 24.98
CA VAL A 501 -29.89 31.71 26.18
C VAL A 501 -30.52 30.34 25.87
N GLU A 502 -30.84 30.04 24.61
CA GLU A 502 -31.56 28.81 24.30
C GLU A 502 -30.68 27.55 24.42
N ARG A 503 -31.21 26.53 25.10
CA ARG A 503 -30.58 25.22 25.26
C ARG A 503 -30.64 24.47 23.92
N VAL A 504 -29.48 24.28 23.27
CA VAL A 504 -29.44 23.68 21.92
C VAL A 504 -29.73 22.17 21.92
N PHE A 505 -29.37 21.45 22.98
CA PHE A 505 -29.51 19.98 23.06
C PHE A 505 -30.15 19.51 24.38
N GLY A 506 -31.15 18.64 24.27
CA GLY A 506 -31.94 18.11 25.39
C GLY A 506 -31.22 17.03 26.20
N ASP A 507 -30.26 16.33 25.59
CA ASP A 507 -29.46 15.27 26.22
C ASP A 507 -28.21 15.79 26.97
N VAL A 508 -27.91 17.07 26.88
CA VAL A 508 -26.77 17.69 27.58
C VAL A 508 -27.26 18.34 28.87
N ASN A 509 -26.87 17.79 30.02
CA ASN A 509 -27.21 18.32 31.35
C ASN A 509 -26.45 19.64 31.62
N SER A 510 -27.12 20.66 32.17
CA SER A 510 -26.51 21.96 32.49
C SER A 510 -25.38 21.91 33.52
N LYS A 511 -25.29 20.82 34.30
CA LYS A 511 -24.20 20.55 35.24
C LYS A 511 -23.06 19.71 34.64
N HIS A 512 -23.15 19.32 33.37
CA HIS A 512 -22.10 18.55 32.71
C HIS A 512 -20.86 19.43 32.47
N TRP A 513 -19.66 18.90 32.67
CA TRP A 513 -18.40 19.66 32.56
C TRP A 513 -18.17 20.29 31.18
N ALA A 514 -18.66 19.64 30.12
CA ALA A 514 -18.59 20.16 28.74
C ALA A 514 -19.80 21.03 28.34
N TYR A 515 -20.72 21.35 29.26
CA TYR A 515 -21.99 21.98 28.91
C TYR A 515 -21.79 23.29 28.14
N GLU A 516 -21.00 24.22 28.67
CA GLU A 516 -20.76 25.52 28.03
C GLU A 516 -20.05 25.37 26.68
N ALA A 517 -18.99 24.56 26.62
CA ALA A 517 -18.26 24.28 25.39
C ALA A 517 -19.14 23.69 24.27
N ILE A 518 -20.07 22.79 24.63
CA ILE A 518 -21.06 22.24 23.68
C ILE A 518 -22.01 23.34 23.18
N GLN A 519 -22.48 24.23 24.05
CA GLN A 519 -23.33 25.34 23.62
C GLN A 519 -22.57 26.32 22.72
N ASN A 520 -21.33 26.68 23.08
CA ASN A 520 -20.51 27.62 22.34
C ASN A 520 -20.11 27.09 20.96
N SER A 521 -19.59 25.86 20.89
CA SER A 521 -19.25 25.21 19.62
C SER A 521 -20.46 25.08 18.68
N ALA A 522 -21.66 24.86 19.22
CA ALA A 522 -22.89 24.83 18.42
C ALA A 522 -23.36 26.22 17.97
N ARG A 523 -23.26 27.24 18.84
CA ARG A 523 -23.60 28.63 18.50
C ARG A 523 -22.65 29.23 17.47
N ALA A 524 -21.39 28.84 17.50
CA ALA A 524 -20.41 29.19 16.48
C ALA A 524 -20.69 28.48 15.13
N GLY A 525 -21.63 27.53 15.10
CA GLY A 525 -21.94 26.74 13.90
C GLY A 525 -20.89 25.66 13.59
N VAL A 526 -19.95 25.41 14.49
CA VAL A 526 -18.84 24.47 14.30
C VAL A 526 -19.30 23.04 14.53
N MET A 527 -19.86 22.76 15.71
CA MET A 527 -20.35 21.42 16.05
C MET A 527 -21.87 21.35 15.99
N THR A 528 -22.40 20.31 15.35
CA THR A 528 -23.84 20.06 15.24
C THR A 528 -24.25 18.81 16.00
N GLY A 529 -25.52 18.72 16.41
CA GLY A 529 -26.08 17.51 16.99
C GLY A 529 -26.10 16.33 16.02
N VAL A 530 -26.19 15.12 16.55
CA VAL A 530 -26.33 13.87 15.76
C VAL A 530 -27.76 13.67 15.25
N SER A 531 -28.72 14.34 15.89
CA SER A 531 -30.11 14.46 15.44
C SER A 531 -30.72 15.71 16.10
N LYS A 532 -31.94 16.08 15.69
CA LYS A 532 -32.63 17.28 16.20
C LYS A 532 -32.72 17.24 17.74
N GLY A 533 -32.02 18.17 18.41
CA GLY A 533 -32.02 18.30 19.87
C GLY A 533 -31.17 17.27 20.63
N LYS A 534 -30.34 16.45 19.96
CA LYS A 534 -29.45 15.47 20.60
C LYS A 534 -27.98 15.68 20.17
N PHE A 535 -27.08 15.83 21.14
CA PHE A 535 -25.64 16.00 20.89
C PHE A 535 -24.84 14.69 20.89
N ASP A 536 -25.22 13.72 21.72
CA ASP A 536 -24.51 12.47 21.99
C ASP A 536 -23.07 12.65 22.49
N MET A 537 -22.93 13.03 23.77
CA MET A 537 -21.65 13.39 24.40
C MET A 537 -20.62 12.25 24.43
N LYS A 538 -21.06 10.98 24.40
CA LYS A 538 -20.21 9.80 24.59
C LYS A 538 -19.71 9.20 23.28
N GLN A 539 -20.40 9.46 22.17
CA GLN A 539 -19.95 9.00 20.86
C GLN A 539 -18.57 9.58 20.54
N THR A 540 -17.71 8.77 19.92
CA THR A 540 -16.39 9.16 19.44
C THR A 540 -16.50 9.91 18.12
N VAL A 541 -15.57 10.84 17.90
CA VAL A 541 -15.52 11.65 16.67
C VAL A 541 -14.82 10.83 15.59
N THR A 542 -15.43 10.73 14.42
CA THR A 542 -14.79 10.07 13.26
C THR A 542 -13.98 11.04 12.40
N GLY A 543 -13.14 10.54 11.50
CA GLY A 543 -12.40 11.37 10.55
C GLY A 543 -13.27 12.32 9.73
N ALA A 544 -14.37 11.81 9.17
CA ALA A 544 -15.32 12.64 8.42
C ALA A 544 -15.94 13.75 9.29
N GLN A 545 -16.19 13.47 10.57
CA GLN A 545 -16.72 14.48 11.49
C GLN A 545 -15.67 15.52 11.86
N LEU A 546 -14.42 15.10 12.06
CA LEU A 546 -13.30 15.99 12.33
C LEU A 546 -13.08 16.96 11.15
N GLU A 547 -13.09 16.46 9.91
CA GLU A 547 -12.95 17.28 8.71
C GLU A 547 -14.03 18.35 8.62
N GLN A 548 -15.30 17.98 8.83
CA GLN A 548 -16.41 18.94 8.85
C GLN A 548 -16.26 20.00 9.96
N ILE A 549 -15.74 19.60 11.12
CA ILE A 549 -15.48 20.53 12.23
C ILE A 549 -14.38 21.52 11.83
N MET A 550 -13.28 21.05 11.25
CA MET A 550 -12.17 21.91 10.81
C MET A 550 -12.61 22.89 9.71
N GLN A 551 -13.34 22.41 8.71
CA GLN A 551 -13.89 23.25 7.64
C GLN A 551 -14.79 24.37 8.19
N ARG A 552 -15.61 24.07 9.20
CA ARG A 552 -16.47 25.08 9.83
C ARG A 552 -15.69 26.04 10.72
N LEU A 553 -14.63 25.59 11.38
CA LEU A 553 -13.74 26.47 12.16
C LEU A 553 -13.09 27.55 11.29
N GLU A 554 -12.61 27.20 10.09
CA GLU A 554 -12.04 28.16 9.13
C GLU A 554 -13.05 29.25 8.72
N GLN A 555 -14.33 28.88 8.59
CA GLN A 555 -15.41 29.81 8.26
C GLN A 555 -15.76 30.78 9.41
N VAL A 556 -15.42 30.43 10.66
CA VAL A 556 -15.65 31.31 11.81
C VAL A 556 -14.59 32.42 11.86
N GLY A 557 -13.32 32.12 11.53
CA GLY A 557 -12.21 33.08 11.55
C GLY A 557 -12.16 34.06 10.37
N THR A 558 -13.03 33.91 9.38
CA THR A 558 -13.12 34.77 8.18
C THR A 558 -14.24 35.81 8.23
N LYS A 559 -14.93 35.95 9.38
CA LYS A 559 -15.95 36.97 9.66
C LYS A 559 -15.47 37.93 10.73
#